data_AF-A0A356X7X6-F1
#
_entry.id   AF-A0A356X7X6-F1
#
_cell.length_a   1.000
_cell.length_b   1.000
_cell.length_c   1.000
_cell.angle_alpha   90.00
_cell.angle_beta   90.00
_cell.angle_gamma   90.00
#
_symmetry.space_group_name_H-M   'P 1'
#
loop_
_entity.id
_entity.type
_entity.pdbx_description
1 polymer ?
#
loop_
_entity_poly.entity_id
_entity_poly.type
_entity_poly.pdbx_seq_one_letter_code
_entity_poly.pdbx_strand_id
1 'polypeptide(L)' 'MRIIVTGGAGFIGSHLVDKLLDMGHRVIV' A
#
# COMPACT_ATOMS: atom_id res chain seq x y z
N MET A 1 -1.31 -11.17 1.80
CA MET A 1 -0.15 -11.03 2.72
C MET A 1 -0.30 -9.80 3.59
N ARG A 2 0.50 -9.65 4.65
CA ARG A 2 0.63 -8.40 5.43
C ARG A 2 1.86 -7.64 4.93
N ILE A 3 1.72 -6.37 4.55
CA ILE A 3 2.76 -5.56 3.90
C ILE A 3 2.89 -4.23 4.64
N ILE A 4 4.13 -3.76 4.87
CA ILE A 4 4.40 -2.43 5.39
C ILE A 4 4.89 -1.56 4.22
N VAL A 5 4.26 -0.40 4.02
CA VAL A 5 4.64 0.56 2.98
C VAL A 5 5.02 1.88 3.63
N THR A 6 6.33 2.09 3.83
CA THR A 6 6.82 3.38 4.32
C THR A 6 6.64 4.45 3.26
N GLY A 7 6.20 5.65 3.68
CA GLY A 7 5.89 6.74 2.75
C GLY A 7 4.65 6.48 1.88
N GLY A 8 3.73 5.60 2.31
CA GLY A 8 2.50 5.28 1.56
C GLY A 8 1.54 6.45 1.34
N ALA A 9 1.73 7.58 2.01
CA ALA A 9 0.99 8.82 1.76
C ALA A 9 1.60 9.69 0.63
N GLY A 10 2.76 9.32 0.08
CA GLY A 10 3.40 10.05 -1.03
C GLY A 10 2.77 9.73 -2.40
N PHE A 11 3.22 10.43 -3.44
CA PHE A 11 2.69 10.26 -4.81
C PHE A 11 2.73 8.80 -5.27
N ILE A 12 3.90 8.17 -5.31
CA ILE A 12 4.04 6.76 -5.72
C ILE A 12 3.46 5.80 -4.66
N GLY A 13 3.69 6.13 -3.38
CA GLY A 13 3.26 5.31 -2.26
C GLY A 13 1.75 5.07 -2.25
N SER A 14 0.97 6.12 -2.50
CA SER A 14 -0.50 6.04 -2.51
C SER A 14 -1.03 5.09 -3.58
N HIS A 15 -0.55 5.21 -4.83
CA HIS A 15 -0.92 4.29 -5.91
C HIS A 15 -0.49 2.84 -5.66
N LEU A 16 0.66 2.63 -5.01
CA LEU A 16 1.09 1.30 -4.60
C LEU A 16 0.16 0.71 -3.54
N VAL A 17 -0.21 1.50 -2.52
CA VAL A 17 -1.15 1.07 -1.47
C VAL A 17 -2.47 0.66 -2.09
N ASP A 18 -3.05 1.49 -2.98
CA ASP A 18 -4.32 1.20 -3.67
C ASP A 18 -4.25 -0.14 -4.41
N LYS A 19 -3.20 -0.35 -5.21
CA LYS A 19 -3.01 -1.59 -5.96
C LYS A 19 -2.87 -2.82 -5.06
N LEU A 20 -2.17 -2.70 -3.93
CA LEU A 20 -2.00 -3.79 -2.97
C LEU A 20 -3.33 -4.13 -2.27
N LEU A 21 -4.16 -3.12 -1.98
CA LEU A 21 -5.49 -3.32 -1.43
C LEU A 21 -6.41 -4.03 -2.43
N ASP A 22 -6.39 -3.64 -3.71
CA ASP A 22 -7.15 -4.29 -4.79
C ASP A 22 -6.77 -5.77 -4.97
N MET A 23 -5.51 -6.12 -4.69
CA MET A 23 -5.02 -7.50 -4.69
C MET A 23 -5.40 -8.28 -3.42
N GLY A 24 -6.19 -7.70 -2.51
CA GLY A 24 -6.64 -8.33 -1.27
C GLY A 24 -5.55 -8.44 -0.20
N HIS A 25 -4.51 -7.61 -0.27
CA HIS A 25 -3.48 -7.57 0.76
C HIS A 25 -3.88 -6.65 1.91
N ARG A 26 -3.39 -6.96 3.12
CA ARG A 26 -3.50 -6.04 4.26
C ARG A 26 -2.23 -5.19 4.33
N VAL A 27 -2.41 -3.88 4.20
CA VAL A 27 -1.31 -2.91 4.17
C VAL A 27 -1.29 -2.11 5.48
N ILE A 28 -0.10 -1.86 6.00
CA ILE A 28 0.20 -0.91 7.07
C ILE A 28 1.05 0.18 6.43
N VAL A 29 0.65 1.44 6.60
CA VAL A 29 1.34 2.61 6.03
C VAL A 29 2.23 3.25 7.09
#